data_AF-A0A3B8ILS2-F1
#
_entry.id   AF-A0A3B8ILS2-F1
#
_cell.length_a   1.000
_cell.length_b   1.000
_cell.length_c   1.000
_cell.angle_alpha   90.00
_cell.angle_beta   90.00
_cell.angle_gamma   90.00
#
_symmetry.space_group_name_H-M   'P 1'
#
loop_
_entity.id
_entity.type
_entity.pdbx_description
1 polymer ?
#
loop_
_entity_poly.entity_id
_entity_poly.type
_entity_poly.pdbx_seq_one_letter_code
_entity_poly.pdbx_strand_id
1 'polypeptide(L)'
;MAIKHATKSPKGKQQNLGFSIVFFALNFLLVPFSAYATYAGYKEFLEEPMAILLAAVTGLLFFGLNYFISEKRKKGEPHLREAFGFLLPLMISFFGNFAYFYGGQMEGTLLEEDLTKYRTTLTKTYNDAIGGLTMKQQNQIDSIEAKNDLENLRTMVESELSALESQINDGGCFGLCDQKWEDIKQLFTDYNIRKTGSAGIPLDDAFTKEYSIFEEKALGRLEELEEGEEREIEKIKQIIQRHKDHIDNTTDFVPQIALAVDLLKSSNRDRLLNEGEMLIKDIKRTNDDIGLYTSPILNDFSYTELMPYEGINRRNFKGVLKNAFIDIVNPAATFISTILSLVIDLATLGFVVLILVNVRRRSSNKRIIRGPQRVD
;
A
#
# COMPACT_ATOMS: atom_id res chain seq x y z
N MET A 1 -21.05 -81.96 12.82
CA MET A 1 -21.24 -81.62 14.25
C MET A 1 -20.66 -80.22 14.46
N ALA A 2 -21.49 -79.19 14.51
CA ALA A 2 -21.04 -77.80 14.56
C ALA A 2 -20.82 -77.36 16.01
N ILE A 3 -19.57 -77.13 16.40
CA ILE A 3 -19.21 -76.61 17.71
C ILE A 3 -19.57 -75.11 17.73
N LYS A 4 -20.71 -74.77 18.31
CA LYS A 4 -21.07 -73.39 18.64
C LYS A 4 -20.10 -72.89 19.71
N HIS A 5 -19.08 -72.13 19.32
CA HIS A 5 -18.30 -71.34 20.27
C HIS A 5 -19.20 -70.25 20.86
N ALA A 6 -19.68 -70.49 22.08
CA ALA A 6 -20.33 -69.47 22.89
C ALA A 6 -19.31 -68.35 23.19
N THR A 7 -19.40 -67.25 22.44
CA THR A 7 -18.71 -66.00 22.76
C THR A 7 -19.25 -65.48 24.09
N LYS A 8 -18.55 -65.79 25.19
CA LYS A 8 -18.80 -65.15 26.48
C LYS A 8 -18.70 -63.63 26.29
N SER A 9 -19.82 -62.95 26.45
CA SER A 9 -19.90 -61.49 26.51
C SER A 9 -18.90 -60.99 27.57
N PRO A 10 -17.93 -60.15 27.20
CA PRO A 10 -16.96 -59.62 28.16
C PRO A 10 -17.68 -58.69 29.14
N LYS A 11 -17.94 -59.19 30.35
CA LYS A 11 -18.27 -58.36 31.50
C LYS A 11 -17.07 -57.46 31.80
N GLY A 12 -17.21 -56.16 31.55
CA GLY A 12 -16.19 -55.15 31.82
C GLY A 12 -16.71 -53.72 31.69
N LYS A 13 -17.89 -53.42 32.25
CA LYS A 13 -18.60 -52.13 32.13
C LYS A 13 -17.96 -50.94 32.89
N GLN A 14 -16.89 -51.12 33.65
CA GLN A 14 -16.34 -50.07 34.52
C GLN A 14 -15.20 -49.23 33.91
N GLN A 15 -14.66 -49.58 32.73
CA GLN A 15 -13.47 -48.90 32.20
C GLN A 15 -13.70 -47.54 31.47
N ASN A 16 -14.92 -47.01 31.35
CA ASN A 16 -15.20 -45.94 30.38
C ASN A 16 -15.83 -44.63 30.88
N LEU A 17 -16.13 -44.47 32.18
CA LEU A 17 -16.73 -43.21 32.66
C LEU A 17 -15.74 -42.05 32.56
N GLY A 18 -14.55 -42.20 33.15
CA GLY A 18 -13.49 -41.18 33.10
C GLY A 18 -13.06 -40.84 31.66
N PHE A 19 -12.94 -41.85 30.80
CA PHE A 19 -12.66 -41.62 29.37
C PHE A 19 -13.74 -40.77 28.70
N SER A 20 -15.02 -41.10 28.93
CA SER A 20 -16.13 -40.36 28.33
C SER A 20 -16.15 -38.92 28.84
N ILE A 21 -15.91 -38.70 30.14
CA ILE A 21 -15.84 -37.36 30.74
C ILE A 21 -14.73 -36.54 30.07
N VAL A 22 -13.50 -37.06 29.99
CA VAL A 22 -12.38 -36.31 29.39
C VAL A 22 -12.58 -36.10 27.89
N PHE A 23 -13.11 -37.10 27.18
CA PHE A 23 -13.43 -36.97 25.75
C PHE A 23 -14.45 -35.87 25.50
N PHE A 24 -15.55 -35.83 26.28
CA PHE A 24 -16.54 -34.78 26.15
C PHE A 24 -15.97 -33.43 26.56
N ALA A 25 -15.21 -33.34 27.65
CA ALA A 25 -14.57 -32.10 28.07
C ALA A 25 -13.65 -31.53 26.98
N LEU A 26 -12.81 -32.36 26.36
CA LEU A 26 -11.93 -31.94 25.26
C LEU A 26 -12.74 -31.49 24.04
N ASN A 27 -13.81 -32.20 23.66
CA ASN A 27 -14.63 -31.80 22.52
C ASN A 27 -15.39 -30.49 22.79
N PHE A 28 -15.98 -30.32 23.97
CA PHE A 28 -16.72 -29.12 24.34
C PHE A 28 -15.82 -27.88 24.55
N LEU A 29 -14.52 -28.06 24.78
CA LEU A 29 -13.58 -26.96 24.89
C LEU A 29 -12.90 -26.65 23.56
N LEU A 30 -12.31 -27.67 22.92
CA LEU A 30 -11.47 -27.48 21.74
C LEU A 30 -12.26 -27.27 20.45
N VAL A 31 -13.41 -27.93 20.27
CA VAL A 31 -14.18 -27.77 19.02
C VAL A 31 -14.81 -26.38 18.93
N PRO A 32 -15.45 -25.82 19.99
CA PRO A 32 -15.92 -24.44 19.94
C PRO A 32 -14.78 -23.43 19.79
N PHE A 33 -13.63 -23.68 20.42
CA PHE A 33 -12.46 -22.83 20.25
C PHE A 33 -11.92 -22.83 18.81
N SER A 34 -11.78 -24.02 18.19
CA SER A 34 -11.42 -24.18 16.79
C SER A 34 -12.42 -23.48 15.85
N ALA A 35 -13.73 -23.67 16.09
CA ALA A 35 -14.77 -23.00 15.31
C ALA A 35 -14.68 -21.47 15.44
N TYR A 36 -14.47 -20.95 16.65
CA TYR A 36 -14.29 -19.52 16.88
C TYR A 36 -13.05 -18.97 16.16
N ALA A 37 -11.90 -19.63 16.29
CA ALA A 37 -10.67 -19.21 15.62
C ALA A 37 -10.80 -19.31 14.08
N THR A 38 -11.51 -20.33 13.58
CA THR A 38 -11.87 -20.45 12.16
C THR A 38 -12.74 -19.26 11.71
N TYR A 39 -13.79 -18.90 12.45
CA TYR A 39 -14.60 -17.71 12.18
C TYR A 39 -13.73 -16.45 12.14
N ALA A 40 -12.93 -16.23 13.18
CA ALA A 40 -12.12 -15.03 13.31
C ALA A 40 -11.09 -14.90 12.18
N GLY A 41 -10.50 -16.01 11.73
CA GLY A 41 -9.56 -16.02 10.61
C GLY A 41 -10.19 -15.80 9.23
N TYR A 42 -11.47 -16.15 9.05
CA TYR A 42 -12.19 -15.97 7.78
C TYR A 42 -13.08 -14.72 7.73
N LYS A 43 -13.32 -14.05 8.86
CA LYS A 43 -14.27 -12.93 8.98
C LYS A 43 -14.05 -11.85 7.91
N GLU A 44 -12.81 -11.41 7.73
CA GLU A 44 -12.44 -10.36 6.78
C GLU A 44 -12.46 -10.82 5.31
N PHE A 45 -12.45 -12.14 5.06
CA PHE A 45 -12.38 -12.70 3.70
C PHE A 45 -13.76 -13.09 3.14
N LEU A 46 -14.64 -13.66 3.96
CA LEU A 46 -15.95 -14.17 3.53
C LEU A 46 -17.12 -13.26 3.91
N GLU A 47 -16.86 -12.14 4.58
CA GLU A 47 -17.85 -11.37 5.33
C GLU A 47 -18.43 -12.18 6.52
N GLU A 48 -18.99 -11.46 7.49
CA GLU A 48 -19.37 -12.04 8.79
C GLU A 48 -20.38 -13.20 8.69
N PRO A 49 -21.48 -13.13 7.90
CA PRO A 49 -22.46 -14.22 7.86
C PRO A 49 -21.90 -15.53 7.31
N MET A 50 -21.08 -15.47 6.25
CA MET A 50 -20.51 -16.67 5.63
C MET A 50 -19.38 -17.25 6.47
N ALA A 51 -18.57 -16.40 7.12
CA ALA A 51 -17.56 -16.86 8.06
C ALA A 51 -18.18 -17.61 9.25
N ILE A 52 -19.30 -17.11 9.81
CA ILE A 52 -20.05 -17.80 10.87
C ILE A 52 -20.58 -19.14 10.38
N LEU A 53 -21.21 -19.17 9.19
CA LEU A 53 -21.74 -20.40 8.62
C LEU A 53 -20.65 -21.45 8.41
N LEU A 54 -19.51 -21.05 7.83
CA LEU A 54 -18.36 -21.94 7.60
C LEU A 54 -17.82 -22.51 8.92
N ALA A 55 -17.65 -21.66 9.94
CA ALA A 55 -17.19 -22.06 11.26
C ALA A 55 -18.17 -23.03 11.94
N ALA A 56 -19.48 -22.75 11.87
CA ALA A 56 -20.51 -23.61 12.45
C ALA A 56 -20.55 -24.99 11.79
N VAL A 57 -20.52 -25.04 10.44
CA VAL A 57 -20.47 -26.29 9.69
C VAL A 57 -19.20 -27.08 10.02
N THR A 58 -18.04 -26.42 10.06
CA THR A 58 -16.75 -27.04 10.39
C THR A 58 -16.75 -27.60 11.82
N GLY A 59 -17.26 -26.84 12.79
CA GLY A 59 -17.41 -27.28 14.18
C GLY A 59 -18.36 -28.48 14.32
N LEU A 60 -19.50 -28.47 13.64
CA LEU A 60 -20.43 -29.60 13.62
C LEU A 60 -19.80 -30.85 12.99
N LEU A 61 -19.04 -30.70 11.92
CA LEU A 61 -18.29 -31.79 11.29
C LEU A 61 -17.26 -32.38 12.26
N PHE A 62 -16.48 -31.56 12.95
CA PHE A 62 -15.55 -32.05 13.96
C PHE A 62 -16.24 -32.80 15.09
N PHE A 63 -17.31 -32.24 15.65
CA PHE A 63 -18.06 -32.86 16.73
C PHE A 63 -18.66 -34.21 16.29
N GLY A 64 -19.33 -34.23 15.13
CA GLY A 64 -19.94 -35.44 14.58
C GLY A 64 -18.93 -36.53 14.27
N LEU A 65 -17.82 -36.19 13.59
CA LEU A 65 -16.77 -37.16 13.27
C LEU A 65 -16.08 -37.69 14.53
N ASN A 66 -15.76 -36.83 15.51
CA ASN A 66 -15.21 -37.27 16.78
C ASN A 66 -16.16 -38.23 17.51
N TYR A 67 -17.46 -37.94 17.52
CA TYR A 67 -18.47 -38.82 18.09
C TYR A 67 -18.52 -40.18 17.36
N PHE A 68 -18.59 -40.19 16.02
CA PHE A 68 -18.64 -41.44 15.24
C PHE A 68 -17.37 -42.29 15.39
N ILE A 69 -16.19 -41.66 15.41
CA ILE A 69 -14.92 -42.35 15.66
C ILE A 69 -14.95 -42.98 17.07
N SER A 70 -15.41 -42.24 18.08
CA SER A 70 -15.55 -42.73 19.45
C SER A 70 -16.51 -43.91 19.54
N GLU A 71 -17.66 -43.84 18.88
CA GLU A 71 -18.68 -44.90 18.88
C GLU A 71 -18.19 -46.18 18.17
N LYS A 72 -17.68 -46.05 16.94
CA LYS A 72 -17.12 -47.19 16.18
C LYS A 72 -15.98 -47.86 16.94
N ARG A 73 -15.11 -47.07 17.57
CA ARG A 73 -14.04 -47.61 18.41
C ARG A 73 -14.56 -48.33 19.64
N LYS A 74 -15.59 -47.82 20.33
CA LYS A 74 -16.23 -48.52 21.45
C LYS A 74 -16.81 -49.87 21.02
N LYS A 75 -17.28 -49.98 19.77
CA LYS A 75 -17.76 -51.24 19.16
C LYS A 75 -16.65 -52.14 18.61
N GLY A 76 -15.41 -51.65 18.52
CA GLY A 76 -14.29 -52.37 17.92
C GLY A 76 -14.32 -52.41 16.38
N GLU A 77 -15.12 -51.55 15.75
CA GLU A 77 -15.27 -51.44 14.31
C GLU A 77 -14.15 -50.59 13.68
N PRO A 78 -13.84 -50.80 12.38
CA PRO A 78 -12.90 -49.95 11.66
C PRO A 78 -13.45 -48.51 11.52
N HIS A 79 -12.64 -47.54 11.91
CA HIS A 79 -12.96 -46.09 11.92
C HIS A 79 -12.08 -45.26 10.98
N LEU A 80 -11.38 -45.92 10.05
CA LEU A 80 -10.40 -45.28 9.17
C LEU A 80 -11.09 -44.28 8.22
N ARG A 81 -12.29 -44.61 7.73
CA ARG A 81 -13.07 -43.75 6.84
C ARG A 81 -13.44 -42.42 7.51
N GLU A 82 -13.88 -42.47 8.76
CA GLU A 82 -14.23 -41.28 9.54
C GLU A 82 -12.98 -40.47 9.88
N ALA A 83 -11.86 -41.13 10.17
CA ALA A 83 -10.58 -40.46 10.38
C ALA A 83 -10.07 -39.75 9.11
N PHE A 84 -10.25 -40.33 7.92
CA PHE A 84 -9.98 -39.63 6.66
C PHE A 84 -10.96 -38.49 6.39
N GLY A 85 -12.24 -38.67 6.73
CA GLY A 85 -13.25 -37.61 6.67
C GLY A 85 -12.89 -36.39 7.53
N PHE A 86 -12.10 -36.59 8.60
CA PHE A 86 -11.59 -35.53 9.46
C PHE A 86 -10.63 -34.57 8.75
N LEU A 87 -9.98 -34.99 7.64
CA LEU A 87 -9.07 -34.13 6.89
C LEU A 87 -9.78 -32.93 6.26
N LEU A 88 -11.05 -33.06 5.88
CA LEU A 88 -11.80 -31.97 5.26
C LEU A 88 -12.02 -30.79 6.23
N PRO A 89 -12.67 -30.96 7.41
CA PRO A 89 -12.80 -29.87 8.36
C PRO A 89 -11.44 -29.41 8.87
N LEU A 90 -10.46 -30.32 9.02
CA LEU A 90 -9.08 -29.96 9.40
C LEU A 90 -8.41 -29.00 8.42
N MET A 91 -8.53 -29.21 7.11
CA MET A 91 -7.94 -28.29 6.14
C MET A 91 -8.58 -26.90 6.23
N ILE A 92 -9.90 -26.83 6.37
CA ILE A 92 -10.63 -25.56 6.47
C ILE A 92 -10.25 -24.83 7.76
N SER A 93 -10.34 -25.52 8.91
CA SER A 93 -10.02 -24.92 10.21
C SER A 93 -8.53 -24.58 10.31
N PHE A 94 -7.64 -25.38 9.74
CA PHE A 94 -6.20 -25.11 9.78
C PHE A 94 -5.88 -23.72 9.26
N PHE A 95 -6.37 -23.36 8.07
CA PHE A 95 -6.08 -22.05 7.51
C PHE A 95 -6.78 -20.92 8.25
N GLY A 96 -8.02 -21.11 8.72
CA GLY A 96 -8.72 -20.12 9.54
C GLY A 96 -8.01 -19.87 10.87
N ASN A 97 -7.69 -20.94 11.60
CA ASN A 97 -6.91 -20.90 12.83
C ASN A 97 -5.53 -20.26 12.59
N PHE A 98 -4.87 -20.60 11.48
CA PHE A 98 -3.55 -20.05 11.15
C PHE A 98 -3.64 -18.54 10.93
N ALA A 99 -4.62 -18.08 10.16
CA ALA A 99 -4.86 -16.66 9.94
C ALA A 99 -5.12 -15.91 11.25
N TYR A 100 -5.90 -16.51 12.15
CA TYR A 100 -6.17 -15.96 13.48
C TYR A 100 -4.90 -15.84 14.34
N PHE A 101 -4.12 -16.91 14.50
CA PHE A 101 -2.92 -16.89 15.35
C PHE A 101 -1.81 -16.03 14.77
N TYR A 102 -1.49 -16.22 13.49
CA TYR A 102 -0.42 -15.48 12.84
C TYR A 102 -0.76 -14.00 12.74
N GLY A 103 -1.98 -13.67 12.30
CA GLY A 103 -2.47 -12.30 12.21
C GLY A 103 -2.44 -11.61 13.58
N GLY A 104 -2.93 -12.26 14.63
CA GLY A 104 -2.89 -11.72 16.00
C GLY A 104 -1.46 -11.54 16.53
N GLN A 105 -0.53 -12.45 16.24
CA GLN A 105 0.86 -12.32 16.68
C GLN A 105 1.57 -11.17 15.95
N MET A 106 1.40 -11.10 14.63
CA MET A 106 2.13 -10.22 13.72
C MET A 106 1.46 -8.86 13.48
N GLU A 107 0.26 -8.62 14.03
CA GLU A 107 -0.55 -7.43 13.74
C GLU A 107 0.23 -6.11 13.83
N GLY A 108 0.99 -5.92 14.91
CA GLY A 108 1.81 -4.72 15.12
C GLY A 108 2.93 -4.60 14.09
N THR A 109 3.64 -5.69 13.81
CA THR A 109 4.73 -5.71 12.82
C THR A 109 4.22 -5.48 11.39
N LEU A 110 3.10 -6.08 11.02
CA LEU A 110 2.49 -5.85 9.71
C LEU A 110 2.04 -4.39 9.56
N LEU A 111 1.43 -3.82 10.60
CA LEU A 111 1.09 -2.39 10.62
C LEU A 111 2.32 -1.49 10.53
N GLU A 112 3.41 -1.84 11.21
CA GLU A 112 4.69 -1.14 11.13
C GLU A 112 5.24 -1.12 9.68
N GLU A 113 5.21 -2.27 9.01
CA GLU A 113 5.59 -2.41 7.60
C GLU A 113 4.70 -1.58 6.67
N ASP A 114 3.38 -1.63 6.87
CA ASP A 114 2.42 -0.83 6.11
C ASP A 114 2.67 0.67 6.31
N LEU A 115 2.79 1.13 7.56
CA LEU A 115 3.09 2.53 7.87
C LEU A 115 4.40 2.97 7.21
N THR A 116 5.42 2.12 7.24
CA THR A 116 6.72 2.40 6.59
C THR A 116 6.56 2.55 5.08
N LYS A 117 5.80 1.66 4.43
CA LYS A 117 5.53 1.71 3.00
C LYS A 117 4.71 2.96 2.63
N TYR A 118 3.66 3.25 3.37
CA TYR A 118 2.77 4.39 3.13
C TYR A 118 3.52 5.71 3.33
N ARG A 119 4.27 5.85 4.43
CA ARG A 119 5.15 7.00 4.68
C ARG A 119 6.14 7.21 3.53
N THR A 120 6.84 6.16 3.12
CA THR A 120 7.85 6.23 2.05
C THR A 120 7.23 6.62 0.71
N THR A 121 6.05 6.05 0.40
CA THR A 121 5.33 6.35 -0.84
C THR A 121 4.87 7.81 -0.85
N LEU A 122 4.24 8.28 0.22
CA LEU A 122 3.80 9.66 0.35
C LEU A 122 4.97 10.65 0.24
N THR A 123 6.09 10.36 0.93
CA THR A 123 7.32 11.18 0.85
C THR A 123 7.81 11.28 -0.59
N LYS A 124 7.82 10.16 -1.32
CA LYS A 124 8.23 10.12 -2.72
C LYS A 124 7.28 10.93 -3.60
N THR A 125 5.97 10.70 -3.50
CA THR A 125 4.95 11.42 -4.28
C THR A 125 5.07 12.94 -4.09
N TYR A 126 5.27 13.39 -2.84
CA TYR A 126 5.49 14.80 -2.53
C TYR A 126 6.78 15.34 -3.19
N ASN A 127 7.92 14.66 -3.01
CA ASN A 127 9.19 15.11 -3.58
C ASN A 127 9.15 15.15 -5.11
N ASP A 128 8.55 14.14 -5.74
CA ASP A 128 8.40 14.07 -7.20
C ASP A 128 7.49 15.21 -7.70
N ALA A 129 6.42 15.54 -6.97
CA ALA A 129 5.52 16.64 -7.31
C ALA A 129 6.22 18.00 -7.20
N ILE A 130 6.85 18.30 -6.06
CA ILE A 130 7.56 19.57 -5.83
C ILE A 130 8.76 19.71 -6.77
N GLY A 131 9.51 18.63 -6.98
CA GLY A 131 10.62 18.58 -7.93
C GLY A 131 10.14 18.85 -9.36
N GLY A 132 9.08 18.17 -9.79
CA GLY A 132 8.49 18.36 -11.12
C GLY A 132 7.93 19.77 -11.35
N LEU A 133 7.26 20.35 -10.35
CA LEU A 133 6.77 21.74 -10.41
C LEU A 133 7.93 22.73 -10.50
N THR A 134 9.02 22.49 -9.77
CA THR A 134 10.24 23.32 -9.81
C THR A 134 10.96 23.20 -11.15
N MET A 135 11.08 21.99 -11.71
CA MET A 135 11.65 21.79 -13.04
C MET A 135 10.78 22.45 -14.12
N LYS A 136 9.46 22.33 -14.04
CA LYS A 136 8.55 22.99 -14.97
C LYS A 136 8.69 24.51 -14.91
N GLN A 137 8.82 25.07 -13.70
CA GLN A 137 9.10 26.49 -13.49
C GLN A 137 10.41 26.90 -14.16
N GLN A 138 11.50 26.18 -13.88
CA GLN A 138 12.81 26.48 -14.44
C GLN A 138 12.81 26.35 -15.97
N ASN A 139 12.27 25.26 -16.52
CA ASN A 139 12.18 25.07 -17.97
C ASN A 139 11.35 26.17 -18.66
N GLN A 140 10.29 26.68 -18.02
CA GLN A 140 9.52 27.79 -18.57
C GLN A 140 10.33 29.10 -18.54
N ILE A 141 11.02 29.40 -17.43
CA ILE A 141 11.93 30.55 -17.32
C ILE A 141 13.06 30.44 -18.35
N ASP A 142 13.78 29.32 -18.37
CA ASP A 142 14.84 29.03 -19.32
C ASP A 142 14.34 29.08 -20.77
N SER A 143 13.09 28.70 -21.05
CA SER A 143 12.54 28.81 -22.41
C SER A 143 12.24 30.25 -22.82
N ILE A 144 12.03 31.16 -21.87
CA ILE A 144 11.87 32.60 -22.11
C ILE A 144 13.27 33.21 -22.27
N GLU A 145 14.19 32.92 -21.35
CA GLU A 145 15.58 33.40 -21.38
C GLU A 145 16.38 32.85 -22.58
N ALA A 146 16.30 31.57 -22.91
CA ALA A 146 16.96 30.99 -24.08
C ALA A 146 16.38 31.53 -25.39
N LYS A 147 15.20 32.15 -25.36
CA LYS A 147 14.64 32.96 -26.44
C LYS A 147 14.98 34.44 -26.28
N ASN A 148 16.17 34.81 -25.77
CA ASN A 148 16.62 36.21 -25.62
C ASN A 148 16.84 36.96 -26.96
N ASP A 149 15.89 36.82 -27.88
CA ASP A 149 15.64 37.72 -28.99
C ASP A 149 15.54 39.17 -28.52
N LEU A 150 15.16 39.42 -27.25
CA LEU A 150 15.07 40.76 -26.66
C LEU A 150 16.45 41.33 -26.34
N GLU A 151 17.35 40.55 -25.74
CA GLU A 151 18.75 40.96 -25.53
C GLU A 151 19.50 41.12 -26.87
N ASN A 152 19.23 40.25 -27.84
CA ASN A 152 19.72 40.42 -29.21
C ASN A 152 19.16 41.70 -29.85
N LEU A 153 17.85 41.96 -29.73
CA LEU A 153 17.20 43.17 -30.21
C LEU A 153 17.84 44.41 -29.58
N ARG A 154 18.01 44.41 -28.25
CA ARG A 154 18.66 45.48 -27.50
C ARG A 154 20.06 45.76 -28.03
N THR A 155 20.89 44.72 -28.15
CA THR A 155 22.26 44.86 -28.67
C THR A 155 22.27 45.46 -30.08
N MET A 156 21.37 45.01 -30.96
CA MET A 156 21.26 45.54 -32.33
C MET A 156 20.76 46.99 -32.34
N VAL A 157 19.74 47.31 -31.55
CA VAL A 157 19.17 48.67 -31.47
C VAL A 157 20.17 49.65 -30.89
N GLU A 158 20.84 49.32 -29.77
CA GLU A 158 21.88 50.17 -29.17
C GLU A 158 23.06 50.40 -30.14
N SER A 159 23.49 49.35 -30.86
CA SER A 159 24.54 49.47 -31.88
C SER A 159 24.13 50.38 -33.04
N GLU A 160 22.89 50.25 -33.51
CA GLU A 160 22.38 51.06 -34.62
C GLU A 160 22.14 52.52 -34.21
N LEU A 161 21.66 52.78 -32.99
CA LEU A 161 21.54 54.12 -32.42
C LEU A 161 22.91 54.80 -32.29
N SER A 162 23.92 54.10 -31.78
CA SER A 162 25.29 54.64 -31.66
C SER A 162 25.91 54.96 -33.03
N ALA A 163 25.70 54.09 -34.03
CA ALA A 163 26.13 54.33 -35.40
C ALA A 163 25.43 55.57 -36.00
N LEU A 164 24.16 55.76 -35.65
CA LEU A 164 23.36 56.89 -36.10
C LEU A 164 23.84 58.22 -35.54
N GLU A 165 24.12 58.25 -34.23
CA GLU A 165 24.66 59.43 -33.54
C GLU A 165 25.96 59.91 -34.20
N SER A 166 26.88 58.98 -34.47
CA SER A 166 28.16 59.29 -35.13
C SER A 166 27.94 59.93 -36.50
N GLN A 167 27.05 59.39 -37.33
CA GLN A 167 26.79 59.91 -38.68
C GLN A 167 26.19 61.33 -38.67
N ILE A 168 25.32 61.63 -37.69
CA ILE A 168 24.76 62.97 -37.53
C ILE A 168 25.86 63.96 -37.15
N ASN A 169 26.75 63.57 -36.23
CA ASN A 169 27.82 64.41 -35.72
C ASN A 169 28.96 64.64 -36.75
N ASP A 170 29.23 63.69 -37.65
CA ASP A 170 30.35 63.72 -38.60
C ASP A 170 30.12 64.54 -39.89
N GLY A 171 29.05 65.33 -39.99
CA GLY A 171 28.89 66.31 -41.08
C GLY A 171 27.64 66.15 -41.95
N GLY A 172 26.66 65.37 -41.50
CA GLY A 172 25.28 65.45 -41.99
C GLY A 172 24.75 64.21 -42.72
N CYS A 173 23.44 64.07 -42.62
CA CYS A 173 22.64 62.96 -43.11
C CYS A 173 22.42 63.03 -44.64
N PHE A 174 23.34 62.52 -45.46
CA PHE A 174 23.15 62.40 -46.92
C PHE A 174 22.17 61.26 -47.31
N GLY A 175 20.97 61.20 -46.70
CA GLY A 175 19.95 60.17 -46.93
C GLY A 175 20.18 58.81 -46.23
N LEU A 176 21.40 58.56 -45.72
CA LEU A 176 21.74 57.35 -44.96
C LEU A 176 21.05 57.28 -43.59
N CYS A 177 20.75 58.45 -43.03
CA CYS A 177 19.98 58.59 -41.82
C CYS A 177 18.58 58.02 -41.98
N ASP A 178 17.78 58.49 -42.94
CA ASP A 178 16.43 57.95 -43.15
C ASP A 178 16.42 56.40 -43.28
N GLN A 179 17.44 55.82 -43.92
CA GLN A 179 17.62 54.37 -43.98
C GLN A 179 17.86 53.74 -42.59
N LYS A 180 18.74 54.31 -41.76
CA LYS A 180 19.03 53.81 -40.41
C LYS A 180 17.85 53.91 -39.45
N TRP A 181 17.03 54.95 -39.58
CA TRP A 181 15.77 55.03 -38.83
C TRP A 181 14.83 53.88 -39.20
N GLU A 182 14.74 53.52 -40.49
CA GLU A 182 13.93 52.40 -40.95
C GLU A 182 14.54 51.04 -40.56
N ASP A 183 15.87 50.89 -40.56
CA ASP A 183 16.55 49.67 -40.09
C ASP A 183 16.20 49.38 -38.62
N ILE A 184 16.24 50.41 -37.75
CA ILE A 184 15.88 50.27 -36.33
C ILE A 184 14.41 49.90 -36.16
N LYS A 185 13.49 50.51 -36.94
CA LYS A 185 12.07 50.12 -36.94
C LYS A 185 11.91 48.66 -37.35
N GLN A 186 12.63 48.22 -38.39
CA GLN A 186 12.57 46.85 -38.88
C GLN A 186 13.01 45.84 -37.82
N LEU A 187 14.01 46.17 -36.99
CA LEU A 187 14.43 45.33 -35.86
C LEU A 187 13.27 45.05 -34.89
N PHE A 188 12.49 46.08 -34.53
CA PHE A 188 11.30 45.92 -33.68
C PHE A 188 10.17 45.15 -34.39
N THR A 189 9.95 45.38 -35.69
CA THR A 189 8.99 44.63 -36.51
C THR A 189 9.32 43.15 -36.52
N ASP A 190 10.56 42.80 -36.80
CA ASP A 190 11.03 41.43 -36.91
C ASP A 190 10.93 40.70 -35.56
N TYR A 191 11.25 41.41 -34.47
CA TYR A 191 11.05 40.90 -33.12
C TYR A 191 9.56 40.58 -32.85
N ASN A 192 8.66 41.52 -33.15
CA ASN A 192 7.22 41.34 -32.96
C ASN A 192 6.66 40.18 -33.81
N ILE A 193 7.08 40.06 -35.07
CA ILE A 193 6.67 38.95 -35.95
C ILE A 193 7.11 37.62 -35.34
N ARG A 194 8.35 37.51 -34.87
CA ARG A 194 8.88 36.28 -34.25
C ARG A 194 8.15 35.92 -32.95
N LYS A 195 7.85 36.92 -32.10
CA LYS A 195 7.25 36.69 -30.78
C LYS A 195 5.73 36.53 -30.80
N THR A 196 5.03 37.33 -31.59
CA THR A 196 3.56 37.45 -31.55
C THR A 196 2.88 37.03 -32.86
N GLY A 197 3.64 36.80 -33.93
CA GLY A 197 3.09 36.52 -35.26
C GLY A 197 2.45 37.73 -35.95
N SER A 198 2.58 38.93 -35.37
CA SER A 198 2.05 40.18 -35.89
C SER A 198 3.17 41.07 -36.42
N ALA A 199 2.99 41.60 -37.63
CA ALA A 199 3.85 42.66 -38.19
C ALA A 199 3.48 44.06 -37.66
N GLY A 200 2.38 44.18 -36.91
CA GLY A 200 1.98 45.45 -36.33
C GLY A 200 2.96 45.87 -35.25
N ILE A 201 3.69 46.95 -35.49
CA ILE A 201 4.32 47.72 -34.42
C ILE A 201 3.25 48.68 -33.89
N PRO A 202 2.94 48.72 -32.59
CA PRO A 202 1.99 49.71 -32.04
C PRO A 202 2.48 51.18 -32.11
N LEU A 203 3.45 51.51 -32.96
CA LEU A 203 4.36 52.64 -32.82
C LEU A 203 4.62 53.41 -34.13
N ASP A 204 3.82 53.23 -35.18
CA ASP A 204 3.98 54.02 -36.42
C ASP A 204 3.95 55.55 -36.14
N ASP A 205 3.30 55.98 -35.06
CA ASP A 205 3.25 57.37 -34.58
C ASP A 205 4.36 57.76 -33.58
N ALA A 206 5.16 56.80 -33.09
CA ALA A 206 6.14 57.08 -32.05
C ALA A 206 7.44 57.66 -32.61
N PHE A 207 7.95 57.18 -33.75
CA PHE A 207 9.29 57.55 -34.19
C PHE A 207 9.33 58.90 -34.92
N THR A 208 10.08 59.87 -34.39
CA THR A 208 10.27 61.21 -34.99
C THR A 208 11.61 61.32 -35.73
N LYS A 209 11.77 62.31 -36.62
CA LYS A 209 13.06 62.57 -37.31
C LYS A 209 14.07 63.37 -36.48
N GLU A 210 13.77 63.65 -35.21
CA GLU A 210 14.71 64.27 -34.27
C GLU A 210 15.43 63.16 -33.48
N TYR A 211 16.77 63.11 -33.55
CA TYR A 211 17.56 62.00 -33.02
C TYR A 211 17.33 61.75 -31.53
N SER A 212 17.39 62.79 -30.70
CA SER A 212 17.17 62.69 -29.25
C SER A 212 15.80 62.09 -28.91
N ILE A 213 14.76 62.54 -29.60
CA ILE A 213 13.39 62.05 -29.42
C ILE A 213 13.26 60.61 -29.96
N PHE A 214 13.97 60.26 -31.03
CA PHE A 214 13.96 58.92 -31.60
C PHE A 214 14.66 57.91 -30.68
N GLU A 215 15.85 58.25 -30.19
CA GLU A 215 16.63 57.46 -29.24
C GLU A 215 15.85 57.21 -27.95
N GLU A 216 15.29 58.27 -27.34
CA GLU A 216 14.47 58.16 -26.14
C GLU A 216 13.32 57.16 -26.32
N LYS A 217 12.62 57.22 -27.46
CA LYS A 217 11.49 56.34 -27.75
C LYS A 217 11.91 54.91 -28.09
N ALA A 218 13.04 54.73 -28.75
CA ALA A 218 13.59 53.41 -29.03
C ALA A 218 14.01 52.69 -27.75
N LEU A 219 14.72 53.40 -26.85
CA LEU A 219 15.14 52.87 -25.56
C LEU A 219 13.95 52.64 -24.62
N GLY A 220 13.02 53.60 -24.53
CA GLY A 220 11.80 53.43 -23.75
C GLY A 220 10.96 52.24 -24.20
N ARG A 221 10.96 51.91 -25.51
CA ARG A 221 10.29 50.72 -26.00
C ARG A 221 11.00 49.42 -25.61
N LEU A 222 12.33 49.40 -25.58
CA LEU A 222 13.08 48.26 -25.06
C LEU A 222 12.73 48.01 -23.60
N GLU A 223 12.69 49.07 -22.79
CA GLU A 223 12.32 49.00 -21.36
C GLU A 223 10.89 48.45 -21.18
N GLU A 224 9.91 48.93 -21.96
CA GLU A 224 8.54 48.39 -21.92
C GLU A 224 8.45 46.89 -22.25
N LEU A 225 9.29 46.41 -23.19
CA LEU A 225 9.35 45.01 -23.57
C LEU A 225 10.03 44.18 -22.48
N GLU A 226 11.11 44.68 -21.88
CA GLU A 226 11.82 44.06 -20.75
C GLU A 226 10.87 43.92 -19.54
N GLU A 227 10.18 45.00 -19.16
CA GLU A 227 9.16 44.96 -18.10
C GLU A 227 8.00 44.01 -18.43
N GLY A 228 7.67 43.85 -19.71
CA GLY A 228 6.65 42.91 -20.19
C GLY A 228 7.05 41.45 -19.90
N GLU A 229 8.27 41.07 -20.27
CA GLU A 229 8.81 39.72 -20.05
C GLU A 229 9.01 39.43 -18.56
N GLU A 230 9.52 40.40 -17.78
CA GLU A 230 9.64 40.25 -16.32
C GLU A 230 8.29 40.00 -15.65
N ARG A 231 7.23 40.72 -16.07
CA ARG A 231 5.87 40.49 -15.57
C ARG A 231 5.32 39.12 -15.92
N GLU A 232 5.65 38.58 -17.10
CA GLU A 232 5.24 37.24 -17.50
C GLU A 232 5.96 36.16 -16.67
N ILE A 233 7.27 36.30 -16.48
CA ILE A 233 8.07 35.44 -15.61
C ILE A 233 7.50 35.45 -14.19
N GLU A 234 7.22 36.63 -13.65
CA GLU A 234 6.68 36.78 -12.30
C GLU A 234 5.28 36.15 -12.18
N LYS A 235 4.44 36.31 -13.20
CA LYS A 235 3.13 35.63 -13.25
C LYS A 235 3.26 34.11 -13.24
N ILE A 236 4.20 33.54 -14.00
CA ILE A 236 4.48 32.09 -14.01
C ILE A 236 4.96 31.65 -12.62
N LYS A 237 5.92 32.37 -12.03
CA LYS A 237 6.42 32.10 -10.67
C LYS A 237 5.27 32.08 -9.66
N GLN A 238 4.39 33.08 -9.68
CA GLN A 238 3.24 33.17 -8.77
C GLN A 238 2.20 32.07 -8.97
N ILE A 239 1.95 31.63 -10.22
CA ILE A 239 1.03 30.51 -10.46
C ILE A 239 1.61 29.23 -9.88
N ILE A 240 2.87 28.92 -10.17
CA ILE A 240 3.50 27.68 -9.67
C ILE A 240 3.66 27.74 -8.15
N GLN A 241 4.06 28.89 -7.59
CA GLN A 241 4.18 29.07 -6.15
C GLN A 241 2.84 28.87 -5.44
N ARG A 242 1.73 29.39 -5.98
CA ARG A 242 0.39 29.13 -5.42
C ARG A 242 0.03 27.65 -5.37
N HIS A 243 0.45 26.85 -6.36
CA HIS A 243 0.21 25.40 -6.35
C HIS A 243 1.12 24.69 -5.34
N LYS A 244 2.39 25.11 -5.21
CA LYS A 244 3.29 24.62 -4.15
C LYS A 244 2.71 24.92 -2.76
N ASP A 245 2.34 26.18 -2.52
CA ASP A 245 1.71 26.61 -1.26
C ASP A 245 0.41 25.86 -1.00
N HIS A 246 -0.38 25.55 -2.05
CA HIS A 246 -1.60 24.78 -1.87
C HIS A 246 -1.30 23.35 -1.42
N ILE A 247 -0.30 22.69 -2.01
CA ILE A 247 0.15 21.37 -1.57
C ILE A 247 0.67 21.47 -0.12
N ASP A 248 1.56 22.41 0.18
CA ASP A 248 2.19 22.54 1.49
C ASP A 248 1.20 22.91 2.62
N ASN A 249 0.20 23.75 2.34
CA ASN A 249 -0.73 24.26 3.36
C ASN A 249 -2.05 23.50 3.46
N THR A 250 -2.50 22.87 2.37
CA THR A 250 -3.80 22.16 2.36
C THR A 250 -3.63 20.68 2.65
N THR A 251 -2.42 20.13 2.47
CA THR A 251 -2.15 18.73 2.78
C THR A 251 -1.38 18.62 4.09
N ASP A 252 -1.94 17.89 5.06
CA ASP A 252 -1.30 17.58 6.36
C ASP A 252 -0.15 16.57 6.21
N PHE A 253 0.65 16.68 5.16
CA PHE A 253 1.75 15.78 4.84
C PHE A 253 2.82 15.74 5.95
N VAL A 254 3.33 16.90 6.38
CA VAL A 254 4.43 16.99 7.36
C VAL A 254 4.00 16.40 8.72
N PRO A 255 2.82 16.77 9.29
CA PRO A 255 2.32 16.15 10.50
C PRO A 255 2.14 14.63 10.37
N GLN A 256 1.63 14.13 9.24
CA GLN A 256 1.43 12.69 9.02
C GLN A 256 2.74 11.91 9.01
N ILE A 257 3.78 12.43 8.33
CA ILE A 257 5.10 11.79 8.35
C ILE A 257 5.70 11.80 9.75
N ALA A 258 5.62 12.94 10.45
CA ALA A 258 6.14 13.06 11.81
C ALA A 258 5.44 12.07 12.76
N LEU A 259 4.11 12.01 12.71
CA LEU A 259 3.33 11.08 13.51
C LEU A 259 3.65 9.61 13.15
N ALA A 260 3.85 9.29 11.88
CA ALA A 260 4.25 7.95 11.47
C ALA A 260 5.60 7.58 12.07
N VAL A 261 6.59 8.48 12.00
CA VAL A 261 7.91 8.27 12.62
C VAL A 261 7.81 8.08 14.13
N ASP A 262 6.98 8.88 14.80
CA ASP A 262 6.80 8.80 16.25
C ASP A 262 6.11 7.50 16.67
N LEU A 263 5.06 7.07 15.96
CA LEU A 263 4.37 5.81 16.22
C LEU A 263 5.32 4.62 16.05
N LEU A 264 6.11 4.59 14.97
CA LEU A 264 7.12 3.55 14.71
C LEU A 264 8.20 3.50 15.81
N LYS A 265 8.57 4.65 16.40
CA LYS A 265 9.56 4.72 17.50
C LYS A 265 8.97 4.36 18.86
N SER A 266 7.70 4.67 19.10
CA SER A 266 7.10 4.68 20.43
C SER A 266 7.04 3.30 21.12
N SER A 267 7.24 2.20 20.40
CA SER A 267 7.13 0.81 20.89
C SER A 267 5.81 0.49 21.62
N ASN A 268 4.80 1.35 21.49
CA ASN A 268 3.50 1.20 22.14
C ASN A 268 2.53 0.56 21.15
N ARG A 269 2.39 -0.77 21.24
CA ARG A 269 1.56 -1.56 20.31
C ARG A 269 0.11 -1.10 20.28
N ASP A 270 -0.50 -0.80 21.42
CA ASP A 270 -1.91 -0.40 21.47
C ASP A 270 -2.13 0.95 20.80
N ARG A 271 -1.21 1.89 21.01
CA ARG A 271 -1.24 3.18 20.33
C ARG A 271 -1.01 3.03 18.83
N LEU A 272 -0.04 2.19 18.43
CA LEU A 272 0.21 1.86 17.03
C LEU A 272 -1.07 1.32 16.37
N LEU A 273 -1.75 0.36 17.01
CA LEU A 273 -2.99 -0.23 16.52
C LEU A 273 -4.15 0.77 16.46
N ASN A 274 -4.27 1.71 17.41
CA ASN A 274 -5.40 2.65 17.42
C ASN A 274 -5.18 3.86 16.49
N GLU A 275 -3.96 4.42 16.47
CA GLU A 275 -3.65 5.64 15.70
C GLU A 275 -3.13 5.32 14.29
N GLY A 276 -2.41 4.21 14.12
CA GLY A 276 -1.76 3.85 12.87
C GLY A 276 -2.74 3.53 11.74
N GLU A 277 -3.94 3.02 12.06
CA GLU A 277 -4.99 2.78 11.06
C GLU A 277 -5.54 4.07 10.49
N MET A 278 -5.91 5.02 11.36
CA MET A 278 -6.39 6.33 10.96
C MET A 278 -5.31 7.06 10.16
N LEU A 279 -4.07 7.02 10.64
CA LEU A 279 -2.94 7.63 9.96
C LEU A 279 -2.70 7.06 8.56
N ILE A 280 -2.89 5.76 8.34
CA ILE A 280 -2.78 5.19 7.00
C ILE A 280 -3.87 5.72 6.06
N LYS A 281 -5.11 5.87 6.55
CA LYS A 281 -6.20 6.46 5.78
C LYS A 281 -5.88 7.91 5.41
N ASP A 282 -5.33 8.66 6.36
CA ASP A 282 -4.93 10.05 6.15
C ASP A 282 -3.76 10.15 5.16
N ILE A 283 -2.71 9.33 5.30
CA ILE A 283 -1.59 9.26 4.37
C ILE A 283 -2.06 8.93 2.95
N LYS A 284 -2.96 7.94 2.80
CA LYS A 284 -3.54 7.60 1.49
C LYS A 284 -4.24 8.80 0.89
N ARG A 285 -5.15 9.43 1.63
CA ARG A 285 -5.92 10.58 1.17
C ARG A 285 -4.99 11.71 0.74
N THR A 286 -3.99 12.04 1.55
CA THR A 286 -3.01 13.09 1.25
C THR A 286 -2.16 12.75 0.03
N ASN A 287 -1.75 11.49 -0.16
CA ASN A 287 -1.06 11.04 -1.36
C ASN A 287 -1.91 11.23 -2.62
N ASP A 288 -3.19 10.83 -2.54
CA ASP A 288 -4.12 10.93 -3.66
C ASP A 288 -4.45 12.40 -3.98
N ASP A 289 -4.60 13.25 -2.96
CA ASP A 289 -4.81 14.69 -3.11
C ASP A 289 -3.62 15.35 -3.82
N ILE A 290 -2.37 15.09 -3.38
CA ILE A 290 -1.15 15.56 -4.09
C ILE A 290 -1.17 15.10 -5.55
N GLY A 291 -1.54 13.83 -5.77
CA GLY A 291 -1.76 13.23 -7.08
C GLY A 291 -2.70 14.04 -7.96
N LEU A 292 -3.92 14.24 -7.48
CA LEU A 292 -5.00 14.96 -8.15
C LEU A 292 -4.65 16.40 -8.50
N TYR A 293 -3.94 17.11 -7.61
CA TYR A 293 -3.55 18.51 -7.87
C TYR A 293 -2.36 18.64 -8.82
N THR A 294 -1.46 17.64 -8.85
CA THR A 294 -0.23 17.73 -9.63
C THR A 294 -0.39 17.25 -11.07
N SER A 295 -1.14 16.16 -11.30
CA SER A 295 -1.31 15.55 -12.63
C SER A 295 -1.85 16.49 -13.72
N PRO A 296 -2.78 17.43 -13.45
CA PRO A 296 -3.23 18.38 -14.48
C PRO A 296 -2.16 19.39 -14.92
N ILE A 297 -1.13 19.59 -14.09
CA ILE A 297 -0.07 20.56 -14.32
C ILE A 297 1.14 19.87 -14.96
N LEU A 298 1.47 18.67 -14.50
CA LEU A 298 2.61 17.90 -14.98
C LEU A 298 2.12 16.72 -15.82
N ASN A 299 2.19 16.85 -17.15
CA ASN A 299 1.67 15.83 -18.08
C ASN A 299 2.28 14.43 -17.88
N ASP A 300 3.53 14.35 -17.42
CA ASP A 300 4.26 13.10 -17.19
C ASP A 300 4.26 12.66 -15.71
N PHE A 301 3.50 13.34 -14.85
CA PHE A 301 3.45 13.00 -13.44
C PHE A 301 2.54 11.80 -13.21
N SER A 302 3.15 10.72 -12.71
CA SER A 302 2.45 9.53 -12.23
C SER A 302 2.81 9.29 -10.77
N TYR A 303 1.82 9.02 -9.94
CA TYR A 303 2.03 8.65 -8.54
C TYR A 303 1.54 7.23 -8.27
N THR A 304 2.07 6.60 -7.23
CA THR A 304 1.62 5.27 -6.81
C THR A 304 0.35 5.42 -6.00
N GLU A 305 -0.76 4.89 -6.51
CA GLU A 305 -2.00 4.77 -5.73
C GLU A 305 -1.79 3.78 -4.58
N LEU A 306 -2.05 4.26 -3.37
CA LEU A 306 -2.01 3.44 -2.18
C LEU A 306 -3.31 2.65 -2.05
N MET A 307 -3.25 1.39 -1.62
CA MET A 307 -4.46 0.59 -1.41
C MET A 307 -5.29 1.15 -0.24
N PRO A 308 -6.62 0.99 -0.22
CA PRO A 308 -7.44 1.35 0.93
C PRO A 308 -7.05 0.54 2.17
N TYR A 309 -7.23 1.13 3.35
CA TYR A 309 -6.90 0.51 4.64
C TYR A 309 -7.57 -0.86 4.82
N GLU A 310 -8.83 -1.01 4.39
CA GLU A 310 -9.54 -2.29 4.49
C GLU A 310 -8.89 -3.40 3.63
N GLY A 311 -8.07 -3.04 2.64
CA GLY A 311 -7.30 -3.98 1.81
C GLY A 311 -5.95 -4.40 2.40
N ILE A 312 -5.60 -3.90 3.60
CA ILE A 312 -4.29 -4.10 4.20
C ILE A 312 -4.24 -5.41 5.00
N ASN A 313 -3.20 -6.20 4.72
CA ASN A 313 -3.01 -7.64 4.94
C ASN A 313 -3.01 -8.17 6.39
N ARG A 314 -3.55 -7.46 7.39
CA ARG A 314 -3.28 -7.76 8.82
C ARG A 314 -4.06 -8.93 9.39
N ARG A 315 -5.32 -9.04 8.98
CA ARG A 315 -6.22 -10.17 9.30
C ARG A 315 -6.89 -10.76 8.06
N ASN A 316 -6.69 -10.11 6.91
CA ASN A 316 -7.14 -10.68 5.66
C ASN A 316 -6.37 -11.99 5.42
N PHE A 317 -7.13 -13.08 5.35
CA PHE A 317 -6.65 -14.43 5.09
C PHE A 317 -5.57 -14.49 4.00
N LYS A 318 -5.80 -13.79 2.87
CA LYS A 318 -4.85 -13.78 1.74
C LYS A 318 -3.52 -13.12 2.10
N GLY A 319 -3.60 -12.02 2.84
CA GLY A 319 -2.43 -11.27 3.31
C GLY A 319 -1.59 -12.06 4.30
N VAL A 320 -2.25 -12.67 5.29
CA VAL A 320 -1.60 -13.51 6.28
C VAL A 320 -0.88 -14.69 5.63
N LEU A 321 -1.54 -15.40 4.71
CA LEU A 321 -0.90 -16.52 4.01
C LEU A 321 0.27 -16.08 3.13
N LYS A 322 0.13 -14.96 2.41
CA LYS A 322 1.24 -14.40 1.62
C LYS A 322 2.42 -14.07 2.52
N ASN A 323 2.19 -13.31 3.59
CA ASN A 323 3.26 -12.87 4.50
C ASN A 323 3.94 -14.06 5.21
N ALA A 324 3.17 -15.09 5.55
CA ALA A 324 3.70 -16.25 6.28
C ALA A 324 4.43 -17.26 5.40
N PHE A 325 3.92 -17.55 4.20
CA PHE A 325 4.39 -18.67 3.36
C PHE A 325 5.08 -18.24 2.06
N ILE A 326 4.85 -17.01 1.58
CA ILE A 326 5.46 -16.50 0.34
C ILE A 326 6.60 -15.53 0.71
N ASP A 327 6.26 -14.47 1.45
CA ASP A 327 7.23 -13.42 1.80
C ASP A 327 8.07 -13.82 3.04
N ILE A 328 7.57 -14.76 3.85
CA ILE A 328 8.24 -15.35 5.02
C ILE A 328 8.76 -14.25 5.98
N VAL A 329 7.89 -13.30 6.31
CA VAL A 329 8.24 -12.12 7.13
C VAL A 329 8.78 -12.52 8.50
N ASN A 330 8.17 -13.53 9.14
CA ASN A 330 8.64 -14.06 10.42
C ASN A 330 8.51 -15.60 10.48
N PRO A 331 9.59 -16.35 10.18
CA PRO A 331 9.57 -17.82 10.17
C PRO A 331 9.14 -18.43 11.50
N ALA A 332 9.51 -17.82 12.63
CA ALA A 332 9.18 -18.33 13.96
C ALA A 332 7.68 -18.17 14.25
N ALA A 333 7.09 -17.02 13.93
CA ALA A 333 5.65 -16.81 14.03
C ALA A 333 4.88 -17.75 13.09
N THR A 334 5.36 -17.97 11.86
CA THR A 334 4.77 -18.95 10.93
C THR A 334 4.81 -20.36 11.52
N PHE A 335 5.95 -20.79 12.05
CA PHE A 335 6.10 -22.11 12.64
C PHE A 335 5.19 -22.30 13.86
N ILE A 336 5.21 -21.35 14.80
CA ILE A 336 4.39 -21.41 16.01
C ILE A 336 2.90 -21.42 15.65
N SER A 337 2.46 -20.54 14.75
CA SER A 337 1.06 -20.46 14.32
C SER A 337 0.62 -21.74 13.61
N THR A 338 1.49 -22.34 12.78
CA THR A 338 1.24 -23.65 12.13
C THR A 338 1.01 -24.74 13.17
N ILE A 339 1.87 -24.80 14.19
CA ILE A 339 1.74 -25.80 15.28
C ILE A 339 0.46 -25.55 16.06
N LEU A 340 0.18 -24.32 16.48
CA LEU A 340 -1.01 -24.01 17.27
C LEU A 340 -2.28 -24.38 16.51
N SER A 341 -2.39 -23.99 15.24
CA SER A 341 -3.53 -24.34 14.38
C SER A 341 -3.74 -25.84 14.29
N LEU A 342 -2.67 -26.62 14.08
CA LEU A 342 -2.77 -28.07 14.01
C LEU A 342 -3.09 -28.72 15.35
N VAL A 343 -2.50 -28.25 16.45
CA VAL A 343 -2.68 -28.83 17.79
C VAL A 343 -4.14 -28.70 18.23
N ILE A 344 -4.78 -27.54 18.00
CA ILE A 344 -6.17 -27.32 18.40
C ILE A 344 -7.10 -28.32 17.74
N ASP A 345 -6.92 -28.54 16.44
CA ASP A 345 -7.79 -29.43 15.67
C ASP A 345 -7.46 -30.91 15.93
N LEU A 346 -6.18 -31.25 16.03
CA LEU A 346 -5.72 -32.63 16.19
C LEU A 346 -5.74 -33.12 17.65
N ALA A 347 -5.78 -32.26 18.66
CA ALA A 347 -5.75 -32.68 20.06
C ALA A 347 -6.93 -33.59 20.43
N THR A 348 -8.13 -33.32 19.90
CA THR A 348 -9.31 -34.17 20.12
C THR A 348 -9.12 -35.56 19.50
N LEU A 349 -8.63 -35.63 18.27
CA LEU A 349 -8.35 -36.88 17.57
C LEU A 349 -7.18 -37.65 18.21
N GLY A 350 -6.11 -36.95 18.58
CA GLY A 350 -4.91 -37.49 19.21
C GLY A 350 -5.19 -38.12 20.57
N PHE A 351 -6.04 -37.48 21.39
CA PHE A 351 -6.51 -38.06 22.65
C PHE A 351 -7.24 -39.39 22.45
N VAL A 352 -8.11 -39.46 21.44
CA VAL A 352 -8.82 -40.69 21.07
C VAL A 352 -7.84 -41.78 20.62
N VAL A 353 -6.75 -41.42 19.91
CA VAL A 353 -5.70 -42.35 19.46
C VAL A 353 -4.82 -42.86 20.62
N LEU A 354 -4.22 -41.97 21.42
CA LEU A 354 -3.19 -42.29 22.41
C LEU A 354 -3.67 -43.22 23.54
N ILE A 355 -4.84 -42.93 24.11
CA ILE A 355 -5.31 -43.66 25.31
C ILE A 355 -5.72 -45.09 24.97
N LEU A 356 -6.27 -45.34 23.78
CA LEU A 356 -6.75 -46.67 23.40
C LEU A 356 -5.63 -47.61 22.93
N VAL A 357 -4.54 -47.07 22.37
CA VAL A 357 -3.30 -47.86 22.14
C VAL A 357 -2.79 -48.44 23.46
N ASN A 358 -2.87 -47.67 24.55
CA ASN A 358 -2.50 -48.13 25.89
C ASN A 358 -3.49 -49.16 26.48
N VAL A 359 -4.79 -49.06 26.18
CA VAL A 359 -5.80 -50.04 26.60
C VAL A 359 -5.65 -51.38 25.86
N ARG A 360 -5.38 -51.37 24.54
CA ARG A 360 -5.20 -52.60 23.74
C ARG A 360 -3.96 -53.38 24.17
N ARG A 361 -2.85 -52.69 24.50
CA ARG A 361 -1.63 -53.31 25.06
C ARG A 361 -1.86 -53.99 26.42
N ARG A 362 -2.72 -53.42 27.28
CA ARG A 362 -3.05 -54.04 28.59
C ARG A 362 -3.88 -55.32 28.48
N SER A 363 -4.74 -55.44 27.46
CA SER A 363 -5.57 -56.64 27.25
C SER A 363 -4.76 -57.84 26.70
N SER A 364 -3.78 -57.57 25.82
CA SER A 364 -2.93 -58.60 25.20
C SER A 364 -1.96 -59.28 26.21
N ASN A 365 -1.58 -58.58 27.28
CA ASN A 365 -0.64 -59.09 28.29
C ASN A 365 -1.26 -59.97 29.39
N LYS A 366 -2.52 -60.42 29.24
CA LYS A 366 -3.00 -61.56 30.04
C LYS A 366 -2.30 -62.84 29.53
N ARG A 367 -1.07 -63.08 30.01
CA ARG A 367 -0.43 -64.40 29.94
C ARG A 367 -1.44 -65.41 30.44
N ILE A 368 -1.84 -66.33 29.56
CA ILE A 368 -2.60 -67.52 29.94
C ILE A 368 -1.67 -68.29 30.87
N ILE A 369 -1.90 -68.19 32.19
CA ILE A 369 -1.29 -69.09 33.15
C ILE A 369 -1.92 -70.45 32.86
N ARG A 370 -1.25 -71.25 32.01
CA ARG A 370 -1.62 -72.64 31.79
C ARG A 370 -1.36 -73.35 33.12
N GLY A 371 -2.44 -73.80 33.78
CA GLY A 371 -2.32 -74.69 34.92
C GLY A 371 -1.60 -75.98 34.53
N PRO A 372 -1.00 -76.70 35.50
CA PRO A 372 -0.23 -77.91 35.23
C PRO A 372 -1.10 -78.92 34.45
N GLN A 373 -0.59 -79.37 33.31
CA GLN A 373 -1.22 -80.46 32.56
C GLN A 373 -1.19 -81.71 33.43
N ARG A 374 -2.35 -82.32 33.69
CA ARG A 374 -2.40 -83.66 34.24
C ARG A 374 -1.78 -84.61 33.21
N VAL A 375 -0.76 -85.33 33.65
CA VAL A 375 -0.18 -86.46 32.95
C VAL A 375 -1.05 -87.64 33.36
N ASP A 376 -1.77 -88.22 32.39
CA ASP A 376 -2.45 -89.51 32.55
C ASP A 376 -1.47 -90.66 32.26
#